data_AF-A0A7G5Z947-F1
#
_entry.id   AF-A0A7G5Z947-F1
#
_cell.length_a   1.000
_cell.length_b   1.000
_cell.length_c   1.000
_cell.angle_alpha   90.00
_cell.angle_beta   90.00
_cell.angle_gamma   90.00
#
_symmetry.space_group_name_H-M   'P 1'
#
loop_
_entity.id
_entity.type
_entity.pdbx_description
1 polymer ?
#
loop_
_entity_poly.entity_id
_entity_poly.type
_entity_poly.pdbx_seq_one_letter_code
_entity_poly.pdbx_strand_id
1 'polypeptide(L)'
;MQEAKRRIPHFTYVEEIDVTELEALRVQLNARYAGQRPKLTLLPLIMRATVLAIRKYPSVNARFDDDANIVTTYNPVHLGIAAQTDAGLMVPVVRNAEARDPWSAAAEVARLAEAARAAARPCAKSSAVPPSPSPAWAPWAASSPRRSSTGRKWRSSA
;
A
#
# COMPACT_ATOMS: atom_id res chain seq x y z
N MET A 1 -16.40 8.50 -3.82
CA MET A 1 -17.17 8.10 -2.61
C MET A 1 -18.51 7.43 -2.95
N GLN A 2 -19.29 7.93 -3.92
CA GLN A 2 -20.63 7.36 -4.23
C GLN A 2 -20.60 5.93 -4.78
N GLU A 3 -19.64 5.62 -5.66
CA GLU A 3 -19.53 4.27 -6.26
C GLU A 3 -19.18 3.20 -5.25
N ALA A 4 -18.30 3.49 -4.29
CA ALA A 4 -17.91 2.55 -3.25
C ALA A 4 -19.12 2.12 -2.41
N LYS A 5 -19.96 3.07 -1.99
CA LYS A 5 -21.18 2.80 -1.21
C LYS A 5 -22.25 2.01 -1.97
N ARG A 6 -22.24 2.07 -3.30
CA ARG A 6 -23.23 1.37 -4.14
C ARG A 6 -22.82 -0.06 -4.46
N ARG A 7 -21.53 -0.30 -4.68
CA ARG A 7 -21.01 -1.59 -5.16
C ARG A 7 -20.54 -2.51 -4.03
N ILE A 8 -20.07 -1.94 -2.92
CA ILE A 8 -19.46 -2.73 -1.83
C ILE A 8 -20.44 -2.82 -0.65
N PRO A 9 -20.87 -4.03 -0.23
CA PRO A 9 -21.57 -4.20 1.03
C PRO A 9 -20.58 -3.98 2.18
N HIS A 10 -20.74 -2.86 2.90
CA HIS A 10 -19.83 -2.50 3.98
C HIS A 10 -20.18 -3.30 5.24
N PHE A 11 -19.23 -4.06 5.74
CA PHE A 11 -19.29 -4.70 7.04
C PHE A 11 -18.18 -4.11 7.92
N THR A 12 -18.55 -3.68 9.13
CA THR A 12 -17.61 -3.10 10.09
C THR A 12 -17.56 -4.02 11.31
N TYR A 13 -16.35 -4.46 11.64
CA TYR A 13 -16.05 -5.16 12.86
C TYR A 13 -15.01 -4.37 13.64
N VAL A 14 -15.22 -4.22 14.94
CA VAL A 14 -14.36 -3.46 15.84
C VAL A 14 -13.95 -4.38 16.98
N GLU A 15 -12.66 -4.41 17.25
CA GLU A 15 -12.06 -5.17 18.34
C GLU A 15 -10.99 -4.29 19.00
N GLU A 16 -10.84 -4.43 20.32
CA GLU A 16 -9.81 -3.76 21.09
C GLU A 16 -8.60 -4.67 21.23
N ILE A 17 -7.41 -4.12 20.99
CA ILE A 17 -6.15 -4.87 21.04
C ILE A 17 -5.24 -4.21 22.06
N ASP A 18 -4.78 -4.98 23.04
CA ASP A 18 -3.75 -4.53 23.98
C ASP A 18 -2.38 -4.47 23.28
N VAL A 19 -1.74 -3.31 23.33
CA VAL A 19 -0.45 -3.02 22.70
C VAL A 19 0.67 -2.77 23.72
N THR A 20 0.44 -3.07 25.01
CA THR A 20 1.38 -2.80 26.11
C THR A 20 2.76 -3.42 25.87
N GLU A 21 2.81 -4.72 25.57
CA GLU A 21 4.08 -5.43 25.31
C GLU A 21 4.77 -4.94 24.03
N LEU A 22 3.99 -4.55 23.03
CA LEU A 22 4.52 -4.03 21.77
C LEU A 22 5.19 -2.66 21.99
N GLU A 23 4.61 -1.84 22.85
CA GLU A 23 5.16 -0.54 23.22
C GLU A 23 6.43 -0.69 24.06
N ALA A 24 6.45 -1.64 25.01
CA ALA A 24 7.65 -1.97 25.77
C ALA A 24 8.80 -2.42 24.86
N LEU A 25 8.51 -3.30 23.90
CA LEU A 25 9.47 -3.73 22.88
C LEU A 25 9.98 -2.56 22.03
N ARG A 26 9.09 -1.66 21.62
CA ARG A 26 9.45 -0.45 20.85
C ARG A 26 10.43 0.43 21.61
N VAL A 27 10.22 0.63 22.92
CA VAL A 27 11.12 1.42 23.77
C VAL A 27 12.50 0.75 23.87
N GLN A 28 12.54 -0.55 24.13
CA GLN A 28 13.80 -1.31 24.21
C GLN A 28 14.58 -1.28 22.89
N LEU A 29 13.90 -1.47 21.75
CA LEU A 29 14.54 -1.41 20.43
C LEU A 29 15.08 -0.01 20.13
N ASN A 30 14.33 1.04 20.47
CA ASN A 30 14.79 2.42 20.28
C ASN A 30 15.99 2.76 21.18
N ALA A 31 16.02 2.26 22.43
CA ALA A 31 17.15 2.43 23.32
C ALA A 31 18.40 1.71 22.80
N ARG A 32 18.24 0.47 22.32
CA ARG A 32 19.36 -0.36 21.81
C ARG A 32 19.98 0.18 20.53
N TYR A 33 19.18 0.75 19.63
CA TYR A 33 19.65 1.25 18.34
C TYR A 33 19.74 2.78 18.28
N ALA A 34 19.71 3.45 19.43
CA ALA A 34 19.86 4.89 19.54
C ALA A 34 21.16 5.35 18.85
N GLY A 35 21.03 6.20 17.83
CA GLY A 35 22.16 6.78 17.08
C GLY A 35 22.61 6.01 15.83
N GLN A 36 22.22 4.74 15.65
CA GLN A 36 22.59 3.96 14.46
C GLN A 36 21.44 3.82 13.45
N ARG A 37 20.18 3.87 13.91
CA ARG A 37 19.01 3.64 13.07
C ARG A 37 17.91 4.69 13.29
N PRO A 38 17.02 4.88 12.30
CA PRO A 38 15.86 5.76 12.44
C PRO A 38 14.96 5.34 13.60
N LYS A 39 14.34 6.32 14.27
CA LYS A 39 13.40 6.09 15.37
C LYS A 39 12.23 5.23 14.88
N LEU A 40 11.96 4.14 15.60
CA LEU A 40 10.84 3.25 15.31
C LEU A 40 9.56 3.80 15.96
N THR A 41 8.54 4.03 15.13
CA THR A 41 7.17 4.32 15.56
C THR A 41 6.33 3.04 15.62
N LEU A 42 5.08 3.15 16.07
CA LEU A 42 4.17 2.00 16.13
C LEU A 42 3.66 1.57 14.75
N LEU A 43 3.52 2.50 13.80
CA LEU A 43 2.99 2.23 12.46
C LEU A 43 3.76 1.14 11.69
N PRO A 44 5.11 1.14 11.61
CA PRO A 44 5.88 0.07 10.96
C PRO A 44 5.67 -1.32 11.58
N LEU A 45 5.41 -1.39 12.89
CA LEU A 45 5.11 -2.66 13.58
C LEU A 45 3.73 -3.18 13.18
N ILE A 46 2.74 -2.28 13.14
CA ILE A 46 1.38 -2.61 12.67
C ILE A 46 1.42 -3.04 11.20
N MET A 47 2.13 -2.31 10.33
CA MET A 47 2.29 -2.69 8.92
C MET A 47 2.85 -4.11 8.78
N ARG A 48 3.86 -4.46 9.60
CA ARG A 48 4.43 -5.80 9.59
C ARG A 48 3.42 -6.85 10.05
N ALA A 49 2.66 -6.57 11.11
CA ALA A 49 1.59 -7.44 11.58
C ALA A 49 0.52 -7.66 10.48
N THR A 50 0.12 -6.60 9.78
CA THR A 50 -0.84 -6.67 8.66
C THR A 50 -0.31 -7.55 7.52
N VAL A 51 0.96 -7.41 7.14
CA VAL A 51 1.59 -8.27 6.12
C VAL A 51 1.55 -9.74 6.55
N LEU A 52 1.84 -10.04 7.81
CA LEU A 52 1.79 -11.42 8.33
C LEU A 52 0.35 -11.96 8.34
N ALA A 53 -0.63 -11.14 8.71
CA ALA A 53 -2.04 -11.50 8.69
C ALA A 53 -2.54 -11.79 7.26
N ILE A 54 -2.20 -10.93 6.29
CA ILE A 54 -2.57 -11.12 4.87
C ILE A 54 -1.96 -12.40 4.31
N ARG A 55 -0.73 -12.75 4.71
CA ARG A 55 -0.11 -14.03 4.29
C ARG A 55 -0.88 -15.26 4.80
N LYS A 56 -1.50 -15.16 5.97
CA LYS A 56 -2.34 -16.24 6.54
C LYS A 56 -3.73 -16.28 5.88
N TYR A 57 -4.27 -15.12 5.52
CA TYR A 57 -5.59 -14.96 4.92
C TYR A 57 -5.50 -14.19 3.59
N PRO A 58 -5.07 -14.86 2.49
CA PRO A 58 -4.87 -14.19 1.20
C PRO A 58 -6.16 -13.68 0.56
N SER A 59 -7.33 -14.19 0.99
CA SER A 59 -8.65 -13.71 0.57
C SER A 59 -8.89 -12.23 0.85
N VAL A 60 -8.21 -11.66 1.86
CA VAL A 60 -8.31 -10.25 2.22
C VAL A 60 -7.63 -9.34 1.18
N ASN A 61 -6.62 -9.85 0.45
CA ASN A 61 -5.92 -9.13 -0.61
C ASN A 61 -6.45 -9.51 -2.00
N ALA A 62 -7.77 -9.58 -2.15
CA ALA A 62 -8.43 -9.89 -3.40
C ALA A 62 -9.27 -8.72 -3.90
N ARG A 63 -9.32 -8.56 -5.21
CA ARG A 63 -10.21 -7.62 -5.89
C ARG A 63 -11.35 -8.39 -6.54
N PHE A 64 -12.57 -7.96 -6.26
CA PHE A 64 -13.74 -8.41 -6.99
C PHE A 64 -14.00 -7.49 -8.18
N ASP A 65 -14.25 -8.08 -9.33
CA ASP A 65 -14.71 -7.39 -10.53
C ASP A 65 -16.17 -7.78 -10.80
N ASP A 66 -17.09 -6.83 -10.62
CA ASP A 66 -18.54 -7.08 -10.80
C ASP A 66 -18.91 -7.38 -12.26
N ASP A 67 -18.16 -6.87 -13.24
CA ASP A 67 -18.50 -7.01 -14.66
C ASP A 67 -18.08 -8.38 -15.19
N ALA A 68 -16.93 -8.88 -14.73
CA ALA A 68 -16.41 -10.19 -15.08
C ALA A 68 -16.86 -11.30 -14.11
N ASN A 69 -17.38 -10.94 -12.93
CA ASN A 69 -17.67 -11.84 -11.81
C ASN A 69 -16.45 -12.72 -11.42
N ILE A 70 -15.26 -12.11 -11.46
CA ILE A 70 -13.98 -12.78 -11.16
C ILE A 70 -13.39 -12.18 -9.89
N VAL A 71 -12.97 -13.04 -8.97
CA VAL A 71 -12.14 -12.68 -7.82
C VAL A 71 -10.67 -12.86 -8.22
N THR A 72 -9.90 -11.76 -8.22
CA THR A 72 -8.46 -11.81 -8.47
C THR A 72 -7.72 -11.61 -7.16
N THR A 73 -6.97 -12.62 -6.73
CA THR A 73 -6.09 -12.53 -5.55
C THR A 73 -4.69 -12.10 -5.96
N TYR A 74 -4.12 -11.14 -5.22
CA TYR A 74 -2.77 -10.65 -5.46
C TYR A 74 -1.81 -11.16 -4.38
N ASN A 75 -0.65 -11.67 -4.80
CA ASN A 75 0.44 -12.03 -3.88
C ASN A 75 1.23 -10.83 -3.35
N PRO A 76 1.59 -9.80 -4.16
CA PRO A 76 2.31 -8.65 -3.62
C PRO A 76 1.38 -7.83 -2.73
N VAL A 77 1.89 -7.39 -1.58
CA VAL A 77 1.12 -6.60 -0.61
C VAL A 77 1.53 -5.14 -0.75
N HIS A 78 0.57 -4.30 -1.13
CA HIS A 78 0.75 -2.86 -1.21
C HIS A 78 -0.09 -2.20 -0.13
N LEU A 79 0.58 -1.47 0.77
CA LEU A 79 -0.10 -0.82 1.89
C LEU A 79 -0.27 0.67 1.59
N GLY A 80 -1.53 1.12 1.53
CA GLY A 80 -1.85 2.54 1.49
C GLY A 80 -1.81 3.13 2.90
N ILE A 81 -1.09 4.23 3.09
CA ILE A 81 -1.04 4.95 4.36
C ILE A 81 -1.84 6.23 4.19
N ALA A 82 -2.94 6.36 4.92
CA ALA A 82 -3.73 7.59 4.90
C ALA A 82 -3.01 8.68 5.71
N ALA A 83 -2.58 9.74 5.04
CA ALA A 83 -1.95 10.90 5.63
C ALA A 83 -2.86 12.11 5.48
N GLN A 84 -3.24 12.71 6.61
CA GLN A 84 -3.96 13.97 6.61
C GLN A 84 -2.97 15.12 6.41
N THR A 85 -3.23 15.96 5.42
CA THR A 85 -2.43 17.15 5.10
C THR A 85 -3.31 18.39 5.05
N ASP A 86 -2.71 19.58 5.07
CA ASP A 86 -3.46 20.85 5.01
C ASP A 86 -4.26 21.01 3.71
N ALA A 87 -3.82 20.37 2.63
CA ALA A 87 -4.53 20.34 1.34
C ALA A 87 -5.60 19.24 1.25
N GLY A 88 -5.77 18.42 2.29
CA GLY A 88 -6.74 17.33 2.35
C GLY A 88 -6.14 15.96 2.64
N LEU A 89 -6.97 14.94 2.50
CA LEU A 89 -6.61 13.54 2.74
C LEU A 89 -5.89 12.97 1.52
N MET A 90 -4.65 12.52 1.71
CA MET A 90 -3.86 11.85 0.67
C MET A 90 -3.47 10.44 1.14
N VAL A 91 -3.48 9.47 0.22
CA VAL A 91 -3.12 8.07 0.52
C VAL A 91 -1.90 7.64 -0.32
N PRO A 92 -0.67 7.94 0.12
CA PRO A 92 0.52 7.34 -0.47
C PRO A 92 0.55 5.81 -0.32
N VAL A 93 1.11 5.13 -1.32
CA VAL A 93 1.19 3.65 -1.35
C VAL A 93 2.63 3.18 -1.12
N VAL A 94 2.83 2.35 -0.10
CA VAL A 94 4.05 1.59 0.13
C VAL A 94 3.99 0.31 -0.70
N ARG A 95 4.85 0.22 -1.72
CA ARG A 95 4.95 -0.96 -2.59
C ARG A 95 5.80 -2.06 -1.94
N ASN A 96 5.40 -3.31 -2.20
CA ASN A 96 6.04 -4.55 -1.74
C ASN A 96 6.37 -4.53 -0.24
N ALA A 97 5.35 -4.37 0.61
CA ALA A 97 5.54 -4.29 2.05
C ALA A 97 6.08 -5.61 2.65
N GLU A 98 5.87 -6.74 1.96
CA GLU A 98 6.35 -8.06 2.37
C GLU A 98 7.87 -8.21 2.38
N ALA A 99 8.55 -7.50 1.47
CA ALA A 99 10.00 -7.56 1.31
C ALA A 99 10.75 -6.52 2.16
N ARG A 100 10.03 -5.68 2.93
CA ARG A 100 10.61 -4.61 3.72
C ARG A 100 10.82 -5.02 5.19
N ASP A 101 11.98 -4.68 5.71
CA ASP A 101 12.26 -4.71 7.14
C ASP A 101 11.52 -3.57 7.87
N PRO A 102 11.22 -3.72 9.19
CA PRO A 102 10.54 -2.68 9.97
C PRO A 102 11.21 -1.31 9.90
N TRP A 103 12.54 -1.26 9.83
CA TRP A 103 13.30 -0.01 9.70
C TRP A 103 13.20 0.59 8.29
N SER A 104 13.21 -0.24 7.25
CA SER A 104 13.00 0.20 5.86
C SER A 104 11.57 0.71 5.65
N ALA A 105 10.58 0.06 6.28
CA ALA A 105 9.20 0.52 6.30
C ALA A 105 9.08 1.86 7.04
N ALA A 106 9.75 2.04 8.17
CA ALA A 106 9.77 3.31 8.90
C ALA A 106 10.35 4.47 8.06
N ALA A 107 11.47 4.23 7.37
CA ALA A 107 12.09 5.21 6.49
C ALA A 107 11.17 5.58 5.31
N GLU A 108 10.49 4.61 4.72
CA GLU A 108 9.57 4.87 3.61
C GLU A 108 8.31 5.61 4.06
N VAL A 109 7.75 5.26 5.21
CA VAL A 109 6.62 6.01 5.77
C VAL A 109 7.01 7.46 6.04
N ALA A 110 8.21 7.70 6.59
CA ALA A 110 8.72 9.06 6.78
C ALA A 110 8.88 9.82 5.45
N ARG A 111 9.44 9.16 4.43
CA ARG A 111 9.59 9.72 3.08
C ARG A 111 8.23 10.06 2.45
N LEU A 112 7.26 9.17 2.56
CA LEU A 112 5.91 9.36 2.02
C LEU A 112 5.14 10.44 2.78
N ALA A 113 5.29 10.51 4.11
CA ALA A 113 4.70 11.58 4.91
C ALA A 113 5.26 12.95 4.52
N GLU A 114 6.57 13.04 4.28
CA GLU A 114 7.18 14.28 3.82
C GLU A 114 6.76 14.65 2.40
N ALA A 115 6.69 13.67 1.49
CA ALA A 115 6.18 13.90 0.15
C ALA A 115 4.72 14.36 0.15
N ALA A 116 3.87 13.79 1.01
CA ALA A 116 2.48 14.20 1.16
C ALA A 116 2.37 15.64 1.68
N ARG A 117 3.18 16.01 2.69
CA ARG A 117 3.24 17.40 3.19
C ARG A 117 3.77 18.39 2.15
N ALA A 118 4.78 18.00 1.39
CA ALA A 118 5.35 18.84 0.33
C ALA A 118 4.35 19.05 -0.83
N ALA A 119 3.60 18.01 -1.20
CA ALA A 119 2.56 18.08 -2.22
C ALA A 119 1.32 18.89 -1.77
N ALA A 120 1.12 19.00 -0.46
CA ALA A 120 0.04 19.79 0.13
C ALA A 120 0.33 21.30 0.20
N ARG A 121 1.59 21.74 0.00
CA ARG A 121 1.84 23.16 -0.23
C ARG A 121 1.22 23.52 -1.58
N PRO A 122 0.31 24.53 -1.66
CA PRO A 122 -0.15 25.04 -2.94
C PRO A 122 1.07 25.36 -3.79
N CYS A 123 0.96 25.17 -5.11
CA CYS A 123 2.02 25.44 -6.08
C CYS A 123 2.42 26.94 -6.09
N ALA A 124 3.08 27.40 -5.03
CA ALA A 124 3.74 28.69 -4.99
C ALA A 124 5.09 28.52 -5.69
N LYS A 125 5.06 28.70 -7.02
CA LYS A 125 6.20 29.06 -7.88
C LYS A 125 7.55 28.40 -7.50
N SER A 126 7.75 27.14 -7.85
CA SER A 126 9.10 26.65 -8.16
C SER A 126 9.22 26.45 -9.66
N SER A 127 9.85 27.45 -10.28
CA SER A 127 10.42 27.41 -11.62
C SER A 127 11.23 26.14 -11.85
N ALA A 128 10.97 25.50 -13.00
CA ALA A 128 11.91 24.71 -13.78
C ALA A 128 12.88 23.82 -12.99
N VAL A 129 12.44 22.61 -12.65
CA VAL A 129 13.37 21.47 -12.59
C VAL A 129 13.48 20.92 -14.01
N PRO A 130 14.64 21.01 -14.68
CA PRO A 130 14.79 20.41 -16.00
C PRO A 130 14.73 18.88 -15.87
N PRO A 131 14.02 18.17 -16.76
CA PRO A 131 14.03 16.71 -16.75
C PRO A 131 15.45 16.22 -17.09
N SER A 132 16.04 15.44 -16.18
CA SER A 132 17.29 14.72 -16.43
C SER A 132 17.15 13.83 -17.67
N PRO A 133 18.10 13.85 -18.62
CA PRO A 133 18.04 12.99 -19.78
C PRO A 133 18.64 11.63 -19.42
N SER A 134 17.85 10.56 -19.47
CA SER A 134 18.29 9.35 -20.19
C SER A 134 17.14 8.42 -20.57
N PRO A 135 17.14 7.89 -21.80
CA PRO A 135 16.02 7.20 -22.43
C PRO A 135 16.24 5.68 -22.45
N ALA A 136 15.22 4.84 -22.20
CA ALA A 136 15.40 3.40 -22.44
C ALA A 136 14.15 2.49 -22.58
N TRP A 137 12.89 2.90 -22.34
CA TRP A 137 11.83 1.88 -22.20
C TRP A 137 10.46 2.11 -22.86
N ALA A 138 10.32 3.04 -23.80
CA ALA A 138 9.11 3.12 -24.63
C ALA A 138 9.39 2.65 -26.07
N PRO A 139 8.94 1.43 -26.45
CA PRO A 139 7.93 1.37 -27.51
C PRO A 139 6.95 0.20 -27.29
N TRP A 140 5.76 0.46 -26.75
CA TRP A 140 4.68 -0.54 -26.70
C TRP A 140 3.30 0.03 -27.10
N ALA A 141 3.18 1.33 -27.32
CA ALA A 141 1.94 1.97 -27.73
C ALA A 141 1.79 2.04 -29.27
N ALA A 142 1.73 0.89 -29.94
CA ALA A 142 1.17 0.76 -31.31
C ALA A 142 1.14 -0.71 -31.76
N SER A 143 0.09 -1.46 -31.39
CA SER A 143 -0.52 -2.49 -32.25
C SER A 143 -1.73 -3.12 -31.54
N SER A 144 -2.90 -2.92 -32.13
CA SER A 144 -4.15 -3.61 -31.79
C SER A 144 -4.20 -4.99 -32.49
N PRO A 145 -5.32 -5.73 -32.40
CA PRO A 145 -5.58 -6.85 -31.50
C PRO A 145 -5.39 -8.23 -32.15
N ARG A 146 -4.87 -9.22 -31.43
CA ARG A 146 -4.93 -10.64 -31.85
C ARG A 146 -5.67 -11.49 -30.82
N ARG A 147 -6.93 -11.76 -31.15
CA ARG A 147 -7.80 -12.79 -30.57
C ARG A 147 -7.07 -14.14 -30.63
N SER A 148 -6.89 -14.81 -29.50
CA SER A 148 -6.67 -16.25 -29.49
C SER A 148 -7.52 -16.89 -28.40
N SER A 149 -8.41 -17.76 -28.87
CA SER A 149 -9.34 -18.56 -28.10
C SER A 149 -8.61 -19.68 -27.39
N THR A 150 -8.70 -19.73 -26.06
CA THR A 150 -8.55 -21.00 -25.33
C THR A 150 -9.49 -20.98 -24.14
N GLY A 151 -10.71 -21.43 -24.37
CA GLY A 151 -11.70 -21.66 -23.32
C GLY A 151 -11.29 -22.86 -22.47
N ARG A 152 -11.19 -22.67 -21.16
CA ARG A 152 -11.26 -23.76 -20.19
C ARG A 152 -12.52 -23.58 -19.36
N LYS A 153 -13.54 -24.34 -19.78
CA LYS A 153 -14.87 -24.45 -19.19
C LYS A 153 -14.75 -25.38 -17.99
N TRP A 154 -14.82 -24.85 -16.77
CA TRP A 154 -14.98 -25.68 -15.57
C TRP A 154 -16.47 -26.03 -15.42
N ARG A 155 -16.81 -27.31 -15.60
CA ARG A 155 -18.11 -27.89 -15.28
C ARG A 155 -18.15 -28.19 -13.78
N SER A 156 -19.17 -27.68 -13.10
CA SER A 156 -19.64 -28.20 -11.83
C SER A 156 -20.18 -29.63 -12.03
N SER A 157 -19.88 -30.51 -11.09
CA SER A 157 -20.54 -31.81 -10.93
C SER A 157 -21.17 -31.85 -9.54
N ALA A 158 -22.48 -32.09 -9.54
CA ALA A 158 -23.38 -32.56 -8.47
C ALA A 158 -23.19 -32.01 -7.05
#